data_AF-A0A2C9LDS8-F1
#
_entry.id   AF-A0A2C9LDS8-F1
#
_cell.length_a   1.000
_cell.length_b   1.000
_cell.length_c   1.000
_cell.angle_alpha   90.00
_cell.angle_beta   90.00
_cell.angle_gamma   90.00
#
_symmetry.space_group_name_H-M   'P 1'
#
loop_
_entity.id
_entity.type
_entity.pdbx_description
1 polymer ?
#
loop_
_entity_poly.entity_id
_entity_poly.type
_entity_poly.pdbx_seq_one_letter_code
_entity_poly.pdbx_strand_id
1 'polypeptide(L)'
;MTIELGDRSPSKDSFANFIQDAQNTFTDEARRTGKPKLLLFGDLTYFSRYIQRNYDLPRIYSSTDYVIFNTLPVGEYSWSGLESLEALGRRHHSRIYRLDPEDTFNLDYYFKWIVSLGAIKSKIIVSTDLEAIFYYNDRPPQIAPRYSIVRFIDYGEVCDFLKKGGQITRVLNISPFQVNAQDLVFYDDEFSVKERIKYVKKLGVAGFNFANLEADDFRGNCGRGKWPLLRAVSEECRKS
;
A
#
# COMPACT_ATOMS: atom_id res chain seq x y z
N MET A 1 3.43 14.99 -11.46
CA MET A 1 2.11 15.65 -11.48
C MET A 1 1.10 14.58 -11.10
N THR A 2 0.73 14.54 -9.82
CA THR A 2 -0.34 13.65 -9.33
C THR A 2 -1.66 14.35 -9.65
N ILE A 3 -2.45 13.79 -10.55
CA ILE A 3 -3.76 14.37 -10.90
C ILE A 3 -4.79 13.73 -9.97
N GLU A 4 -5.12 14.39 -8.86
CA GLU A 4 -6.32 14.07 -8.08
C GLU A 4 -7.53 14.73 -8.76
N LEU A 5 -8.34 13.93 -9.45
CA LEU A 5 -9.57 14.40 -10.08
C LEU A 5 -10.70 14.42 -9.04
N GLY A 6 -11.13 15.64 -8.67
CA GLY A 6 -12.34 15.88 -7.89
C GLY A 6 -13.65 15.54 -8.63
N ASP A 7 -14.77 15.76 -7.94
CA ASP A 7 -16.13 15.22 -8.16
C ASP A 7 -16.84 15.55 -9.50
N ARG A 8 -16.13 16.10 -10.49
CA ARG A 8 -16.53 16.13 -11.90
C ARG A 8 -15.59 15.21 -12.67
N SER A 9 -15.73 13.90 -12.46
CA SER A 9 -14.92 12.92 -13.19
C SER A 9 -15.19 13.06 -14.69
N PRO A 10 -14.16 13.31 -15.51
CA PRO A 10 -14.24 13.03 -16.94
C PRO A 10 -14.73 11.58 -17.14
N SER A 11 -15.42 11.29 -18.25
CA SER A 11 -15.78 9.91 -18.57
C SER A 11 -14.54 9.02 -18.57
N LYS A 12 -14.69 7.72 -18.31
CA LYS A 12 -13.58 6.74 -18.43
C LYS A 12 -12.78 6.94 -19.71
N ASP A 13 -13.50 7.20 -20.80
CA ASP A 13 -12.92 7.43 -22.12
C ASP A 13 -12.05 8.68 -22.18
N SER A 14 -12.46 9.77 -21.52
CA SER A 14 -11.73 11.03 -21.53
C SER A 14 -10.37 10.88 -20.87
N PHE A 15 -10.30 10.20 -19.72
CA PHE A 15 -9.04 9.96 -19.03
C PHE A 15 -8.13 8.98 -19.81
N ALA A 16 -8.71 7.91 -20.36
CA ALA A 16 -7.96 6.98 -21.20
C ALA A 16 -7.44 7.62 -22.49
N ASN A 17 -8.23 8.49 -23.14
CA ASN A 17 -7.80 9.27 -24.31
C ASN A 17 -6.60 10.17 -23.96
N PHE A 18 -6.69 10.92 -22.85
CA PHE A 18 -5.60 11.77 -22.40
C PHE A 18 -4.29 11.01 -22.20
N ILE A 19 -4.34 9.83 -21.56
CA ILE A 19 -3.14 9.00 -21.35
C ILE A 19 -2.58 8.50 -22.70
N GLN A 20 -3.45 8.07 -23.61
CA GLN A 20 -3.03 7.63 -24.95
C GLN A 20 -2.38 8.76 -25.74
N ASP A 21 -2.94 9.97 -25.71
CA ASP A 21 -2.42 11.15 -26.39
C ASP A 21 -1.08 11.58 -25.79
N ALA A 22 -0.92 11.53 -24.46
CA ALA A 22 0.34 11.82 -23.79
C ALA A 22 1.44 10.83 -24.24
N GLN A 23 1.13 9.53 -24.28
CA GLN A 23 2.09 8.50 -24.73
C GLN A 23 2.48 8.66 -26.19
N ASN A 24 1.52 8.98 -27.06
CA ASN A 24 1.78 9.26 -28.47
C ASN A 24 2.70 10.48 -28.61
N THR A 25 2.40 11.56 -27.87
CA THR A 25 3.19 12.79 -27.87
C THR A 25 4.63 12.54 -27.42
N PHE A 26 4.85 11.77 -26.35
CA PHE A 26 6.20 11.41 -25.89
C PHE A 26 6.95 10.57 -26.92
N THR A 27 6.25 9.64 -27.58
CA THR A 27 6.83 8.80 -28.64
C THR A 27 7.25 9.63 -29.84
N ASP A 28 6.42 10.57 -30.26
CA ASP A 28 6.70 11.43 -31.41
C ASP A 28 7.80 12.46 -31.12
N GLU A 29 7.85 13.00 -29.91
CA GLU A 29 8.96 13.86 -29.47
C GLU A 29 10.29 13.12 -29.53
N ALA A 30 10.35 11.90 -28.99
CA ALA A 30 11.56 11.08 -29.01
C ALA A 30 12.03 10.78 -30.44
N ARG A 31 11.10 10.44 -31.35
CA ARG A 31 11.40 10.24 -32.77
C ARG A 31 11.94 11.51 -33.43
N ARG A 32 11.35 12.67 -33.14
CA ARG A 32 11.70 13.95 -33.75
C ARG A 32 13.04 14.50 -33.26
N THR A 33 13.37 14.32 -31.97
CA THR A 33 14.57 14.88 -31.35
C THR A 33 15.74 13.91 -31.25
N GLY A 34 15.49 12.60 -31.42
CA GLY A 34 16.48 11.55 -31.21
C GLY A 34 16.82 11.32 -29.73
N LYS A 35 16.12 11.97 -28.80
CA LYS A 35 16.31 11.78 -27.36
C LYS A 35 15.53 10.55 -26.87
N PRO A 36 15.94 9.95 -25.74
CA PRO A 36 15.15 8.90 -25.10
C PRO A 36 13.73 9.37 -24.77
N LYS A 37 12.73 8.52 -25.06
CA LYS A 37 11.33 8.78 -24.73
C LYS A 37 11.16 8.97 -23.23
N LEU A 38 10.39 9.98 -22.84
CA LEU A 38 9.93 10.13 -21.45
C LEU A 38 9.08 8.93 -21.03
N LEU A 39 9.24 8.50 -19.77
CA LEU A 39 8.39 7.47 -19.18
C LEU A 39 7.04 8.06 -18.81
N LEU A 40 5.96 7.35 -19.15
CA LEU A 40 4.62 7.65 -18.67
C LEU A 40 4.18 6.60 -17.65
N PHE A 41 4.02 7.03 -16.41
CA PHE A 41 3.45 6.21 -15.34
C PHE A 41 2.51 7.03 -14.46
N GLY A 42 1.63 6.34 -13.75
CA GLY A 42 0.68 6.98 -12.83
C GLY A 42 0.23 6.06 -11.72
N ASP A 43 -0.31 6.67 -10.67
CA ASP A 43 -0.82 5.99 -9.48
C ASP A 43 -2.27 5.54 -9.69
N LEU A 44 -2.51 4.24 -9.52
CA LEU A 44 -3.86 3.69 -9.43
C LEU A 44 -4.31 3.73 -7.97
N THR A 45 -5.43 4.40 -7.72
CA THR A 45 -6.04 4.48 -6.38
C THR A 45 -6.41 3.09 -5.84
N TYR A 46 -6.40 2.91 -4.52
CA TYR A 46 -6.84 1.68 -3.87
C TYR A 46 -8.37 1.61 -3.68
N PHE A 47 -9.10 2.70 -3.91
CA PHE A 47 -10.56 2.73 -3.76
C PHE A 47 -11.26 2.00 -4.91
N SER A 48 -11.72 0.78 -4.64
CA SER A 48 -12.33 -0.11 -5.63
C SER A 48 -13.50 0.54 -6.40
N ARG A 49 -14.33 1.32 -5.71
CA ARG A 49 -15.44 2.08 -6.30
C ARG A 49 -15.00 3.07 -7.39
N TYR A 50 -13.85 3.72 -7.21
CA TYR A 50 -13.34 4.68 -8.18
C TYR A 50 -12.72 3.97 -9.37
N ILE A 51 -11.96 2.89 -9.14
CA ILE A 51 -11.44 2.04 -10.22
C ILE A 51 -12.59 1.57 -11.13
N GLN A 52 -13.64 0.99 -10.54
CA GLN A 52 -14.77 0.48 -11.30
C GLN A 52 -15.53 1.55 -12.10
N ARG A 53 -15.68 2.76 -11.54
CA ARG A 53 -16.46 3.83 -12.18
C ARG A 53 -15.67 4.67 -13.17
N ASN A 54 -14.38 4.89 -12.92
CA ASN A 54 -13.62 5.96 -13.59
C ASN A 54 -12.42 5.46 -14.41
N TYR A 55 -12.02 4.18 -14.31
CA TYR A 55 -10.82 3.68 -14.98
C TYR A 55 -11.16 2.59 -16.01
N ASP A 56 -10.59 2.73 -17.21
CA ASP A 56 -10.49 1.68 -18.23
C ASP A 56 -9.08 1.08 -18.15
N LEU A 57 -8.93 0.04 -17.31
CA LEU A 57 -7.61 -0.55 -17.07
C LEU A 57 -6.96 -1.10 -18.35
N PRO A 58 -7.65 -1.84 -19.24
CA PRO A 58 -7.04 -2.29 -20.50
C PRO A 58 -6.40 -1.14 -21.30
N ARG A 59 -7.12 -0.03 -21.48
CA ARG A 59 -6.61 1.12 -22.25
C ARG A 59 -5.50 1.86 -21.52
N ILE A 60 -5.66 2.09 -20.22
CA ILE A 60 -4.64 2.76 -19.38
C ILE A 60 -3.33 1.97 -19.39
N TYR A 61 -3.39 0.67 -19.13
CA TYR A 61 -2.20 -0.18 -19.11
C TYR A 61 -1.57 -0.32 -20.50
N SER A 62 -2.37 -0.37 -21.56
CA SER A 62 -1.83 -0.38 -22.93
C SER A 62 -1.10 0.92 -23.26
N SER A 63 -1.56 2.04 -22.72
CA SER A 63 -1.07 3.40 -23.01
C SER A 63 -0.01 3.93 -22.04
N THR A 64 0.39 3.18 -21.02
CA THR A 64 1.42 3.60 -20.04
C THR A 64 2.65 2.70 -20.12
N ASP A 65 3.80 3.17 -19.63
CA ASP A 65 4.98 2.34 -19.42
C ASP A 65 4.82 1.50 -18.14
N TYR A 66 4.38 2.15 -17.04
CA TYR A 66 4.11 1.51 -15.77
C TYR A 66 2.86 2.09 -15.08
N VAL A 67 2.24 1.31 -14.21
CA VAL A 67 1.17 1.76 -13.32
C VAL A 67 1.54 1.38 -11.90
N ILE A 68 1.59 2.37 -11.01
CA ILE A 68 1.84 2.15 -9.59
C ILE A 68 0.52 1.73 -8.95
N PHE A 69 0.46 0.49 -8.50
CA PHE A 69 -0.69 -0.10 -7.84
C PHE A 69 -0.59 0.11 -6.34
N ASN A 70 -1.40 1.03 -5.80
CA ASN A 70 -1.41 1.34 -4.38
C ASN A 70 -2.06 0.22 -3.56
N THR A 71 -1.34 -0.26 -2.55
CA THR A 71 -1.75 -1.38 -1.71
C THR A 71 -2.04 -0.98 -0.28
N LEU A 72 -2.27 0.31 -0.02
CA LEU A 72 -2.66 0.81 1.29
C LEU A 72 -4.18 0.95 1.30
N PRO A 73 -4.97 -0.13 1.46
CA PRO A 73 -6.36 0.06 1.75
C PRO A 73 -6.41 0.62 3.18
N VAL A 74 -6.52 1.93 3.32
CA VAL A 74 -7.01 2.50 4.57
C VAL A 74 -8.48 2.11 4.57
N GLY A 75 -8.86 1.20 5.47
CA GLY A 75 -10.22 0.69 5.55
C GLY A 75 -11.20 1.78 6.01
N GLU A 76 -11.89 1.51 7.11
CA GLU A 76 -12.72 2.54 7.73
C GLU A 76 -11.85 3.41 8.65
N TYR A 77 -12.04 4.73 8.61
CA TYR A 77 -11.38 5.67 9.52
C TYR A 77 -11.68 5.39 10.99
N SER A 78 -12.84 4.78 11.27
CA SER A 78 -13.18 4.27 12.60
C SER A 78 -14.01 3.00 12.50
N TRP A 79 -13.90 2.14 13.50
CA TRP A 79 -14.74 0.94 13.66
C TRP A 79 -15.01 0.68 15.13
N SER A 80 -16.10 -0.04 15.41
CA SER A 80 -16.52 -0.37 16.77
C SER A 80 -16.68 -1.88 16.96
N GLY A 81 -16.58 -2.35 18.20
CA GLY A 81 -16.95 -3.73 18.58
C GLY A 81 -15.92 -4.81 18.21
N LEU A 82 -14.70 -4.44 17.82
CA LEU A 82 -13.60 -5.41 17.63
C LEU A 82 -12.75 -5.44 18.89
N GLU A 83 -12.91 -6.50 19.67
CA GLU A 83 -12.24 -6.66 20.97
C GLU A 83 -11.09 -7.66 20.94
N SER A 84 -11.23 -8.76 20.18
CA SER A 84 -10.18 -9.78 20.10
C SER A 84 -9.03 -9.33 19.21
N LEU A 85 -7.82 -9.78 19.55
CA LEU A 85 -6.63 -9.53 18.73
C LEU A 85 -6.79 -10.08 17.31
N GLU A 86 -7.46 -11.22 17.16
CA GLU A 86 -7.78 -11.77 15.84
C GLU A 86 -8.66 -10.80 15.03
N ALA A 87 -9.71 -10.27 15.65
CA ALA A 87 -10.62 -9.32 15.02
C ALA A 87 -9.92 -8.01 14.65
N LEU A 88 -9.07 -7.48 15.55
CA LEU A 88 -8.23 -6.31 15.27
C LEU A 88 -7.26 -6.60 14.12
N GLY A 89 -6.62 -7.76 14.12
CA GLY A 89 -5.70 -8.18 13.06
C GLY A 89 -6.30 -8.14 11.66
N ARG A 90 -7.61 -8.34 11.50
CA ARG A 90 -8.32 -8.19 10.21
C ARG A 90 -8.21 -6.78 9.61
N ARG A 91 -7.93 -5.76 10.43
CA ARG A 91 -7.82 -4.34 10.03
C ARG A 91 -6.40 -3.89 9.71
N HIS A 92 -5.41 -4.77 9.83
CA HIS A 92 -4.04 -4.43 9.47
C HIS A 92 -3.95 -4.05 7.98
N HIS A 93 -3.45 -2.84 7.68
CA HIS A 93 -3.46 -2.24 6.33
C HIS A 93 -2.57 -3.00 5.35
N SER A 94 -1.44 -3.51 5.82
CA SER A 94 -0.43 -4.14 4.98
C SER A 94 -0.52 -5.68 4.84
N ARG A 95 -1.69 -6.29 5.08
CA ARG A 95 -1.84 -7.75 4.94
C ARG A 95 -1.59 -8.24 3.52
N ILE A 96 -0.81 -9.31 3.40
CA ILE A 96 -0.50 -9.95 2.11
C ILE A 96 -1.62 -10.91 1.69
N TYR A 97 -2.02 -11.79 2.60
CA TYR A 97 -2.90 -12.92 2.33
C TYR A 97 -4.29 -12.75 2.96
N ARG A 98 -5.25 -13.46 2.37
CA ARG A 98 -6.62 -13.60 2.87
C ARG A 98 -6.63 -14.42 4.16
N LEU A 99 -7.47 -14.03 5.11
CA LEU A 99 -7.76 -14.84 6.31
C LEU A 99 -8.84 -15.88 6.08
N ASP A 100 -9.78 -15.59 5.19
CA ASP A 100 -10.90 -16.46 4.82
C ASP A 100 -11.38 -16.12 3.39
N PRO A 101 -12.29 -16.89 2.79
CA PRO A 101 -12.75 -16.67 1.42
C PRO A 101 -13.39 -15.30 1.14
N GLU A 102 -14.02 -14.69 2.15
CA GLU A 102 -14.72 -13.40 2.07
C GLU A 102 -13.77 -12.21 2.33
N ASP A 103 -12.55 -12.48 2.80
CA ASP A 103 -11.54 -11.45 3.05
C ASP A 103 -11.05 -10.81 1.75
N THR A 104 -11.49 -9.57 1.54
CA THR A 104 -11.11 -8.73 0.41
C THR A 104 -10.05 -7.69 0.78
N PHE A 105 -9.71 -7.54 2.06
CA PHE A 105 -8.87 -6.44 2.55
C PHE A 105 -7.39 -6.84 2.66
N ASN A 106 -6.79 -7.24 1.54
CA ASN A 106 -5.40 -7.71 1.47
C ASN A 106 -4.83 -7.57 0.06
N LEU A 107 -3.51 -7.57 -0.03
CA LEU A 107 -2.77 -7.43 -1.30
C LEU A 107 -3.16 -8.50 -2.33
N ASP A 108 -3.23 -9.77 -1.93
CA ASP A 108 -3.49 -10.88 -2.85
C ASP A 108 -4.84 -10.76 -3.56
N TYR A 109 -5.89 -10.45 -2.80
CA TYR A 109 -7.21 -10.24 -3.36
C TYR A 109 -7.24 -9.05 -4.32
N TYR A 110 -6.80 -7.87 -3.86
CA TYR A 110 -6.85 -6.66 -4.67
C TYR A 110 -6.02 -6.79 -5.96
N PHE A 111 -4.85 -7.43 -5.88
CA PHE A 111 -4.02 -7.69 -7.05
C PHE A 111 -4.74 -8.58 -8.08
N LYS A 112 -5.30 -9.71 -7.64
CA LYS A 112 -6.08 -10.60 -8.52
C LYS A 112 -7.29 -9.88 -9.12
N TRP A 113 -7.92 -9.02 -8.32
CA TRP A 113 -9.07 -8.24 -8.76
C TRP A 113 -8.70 -7.23 -9.87
N ILE A 114 -7.66 -6.40 -9.71
CA ILE A 114 -7.27 -5.46 -10.78
C ILE A 114 -6.80 -6.18 -12.05
N VAL A 115 -6.14 -7.34 -11.92
CA VAL A 115 -5.77 -8.18 -13.06
C VAL A 115 -7.02 -8.71 -13.77
N SER A 116 -8.05 -9.12 -13.03
CA SER A 116 -9.32 -9.56 -13.63
C SER A 116 -10.06 -8.43 -14.37
N LEU A 117 -9.78 -7.18 -14.02
CA LEU A 117 -10.30 -5.99 -14.70
C LEU A 117 -9.46 -5.56 -15.91
N GLY A 118 -8.36 -6.26 -16.22
CA GLY A 118 -7.52 -6.01 -17.40
C GLY A 118 -6.20 -5.29 -17.12
N ALA A 119 -5.75 -5.21 -15.87
CA ALA A 119 -4.40 -4.75 -15.56
C ALA A 119 -3.33 -5.70 -16.15
N ILE A 120 -2.29 -5.12 -16.79
CA ILE A 120 -1.20 -5.87 -17.42
C ILE A 120 -0.08 -6.07 -16.40
N LYS A 121 0.11 -7.31 -15.91
CA LYS A 121 1.07 -7.65 -14.85
C LYS A 121 2.47 -7.09 -15.07
N SER A 122 3.02 -7.24 -16.27
CA SER A 122 4.38 -6.78 -16.62
C SER A 122 4.56 -5.26 -16.64
N LYS A 123 3.51 -4.49 -16.39
CA LYS A 123 3.55 -3.03 -16.21
C LYS A 123 3.15 -2.58 -14.79
N ILE A 124 2.81 -3.51 -13.89
CA ILE A 124 2.43 -3.18 -12.51
C ILE A 124 3.68 -2.93 -11.67
N ILE A 125 3.71 -1.79 -10.99
CA ILE A 125 4.64 -1.51 -9.89
C ILE A 125 3.82 -1.59 -8.60
N VAL A 126 4.09 -2.57 -7.74
CA VAL A 126 3.34 -2.73 -6.48
C VAL A 126 3.86 -1.73 -5.45
N SER A 127 3.00 -0.85 -4.95
CA SER A 127 3.39 0.09 -3.89
C SER A 127 3.55 -0.61 -2.56
N THR A 128 4.72 -0.46 -1.94
CA THR A 128 4.99 -0.95 -0.58
C THR A 128 4.96 0.23 0.36
N ASP A 129 3.87 0.31 1.12
CA ASP A 129 3.72 1.34 2.13
C ASP A 129 4.59 1.01 3.36
N LEU A 130 5.37 1.98 3.83
CA LEU A 130 6.23 1.84 5.01
C LEU A 130 5.66 2.53 6.25
N GLU A 131 4.57 3.31 6.10
CA GLU A 131 3.92 3.98 7.22
C GLU A 131 3.19 2.96 8.11
N ALA A 132 3.23 3.24 9.40
CA ALA A 132 2.37 2.61 10.38
C ALA A 132 1.13 3.48 10.61
N ILE A 133 0.08 2.88 11.16
CA ILE A 133 -1.16 3.59 11.47
C ILE A 133 -1.44 3.48 12.96
N PHE A 134 -1.56 4.65 13.61
CA PHE A 134 -1.94 4.76 15.00
C PHE A 134 -3.45 4.97 15.14
N TYR A 135 -4.07 4.07 15.89
CA TYR A 135 -5.47 4.09 16.30
C TYR A 135 -5.59 4.30 17.80
N TYR A 136 -6.63 5.03 18.21
CA TYR A 136 -6.97 5.22 19.61
C TYR A 136 -8.39 4.72 19.89
N ASN A 137 -8.54 3.94 20.96
CA ASN A 137 -9.84 3.56 21.51
C ASN A 137 -10.39 4.69 22.38
N ASP A 138 -11.42 5.39 21.90
CA ASP A 138 -12.03 6.51 22.62
C ASP A 138 -13.11 6.11 23.63
N ARG A 139 -13.30 4.80 23.85
CA ARG A 139 -14.28 4.25 24.79
C ARG A 139 -13.61 3.74 26.06
N PRO A 140 -14.28 3.91 27.22
CA PRO A 140 -13.82 3.31 28.46
C PRO A 140 -13.93 1.77 28.39
N PRO A 141 -13.16 1.01 29.19
CA PRO A 141 -13.11 -0.47 29.10
C PRO A 141 -14.45 -1.19 29.26
N GLN A 142 -15.47 -0.55 29.84
CA GLN A 142 -16.80 -1.13 30.06
C GLN A 142 -17.71 -1.07 28.83
N ILE A 143 -17.28 -0.36 27.78
CA ILE A 143 -18.04 -0.19 26.54
C ILE A 143 -17.21 -0.80 25.41
N ALA A 144 -17.90 -1.46 24.47
CA ALA A 144 -17.28 -1.99 23.27
C ALA A 144 -16.37 -0.93 22.62
N PRO A 145 -15.11 -1.28 22.28
CA PRO A 145 -14.11 -0.32 21.85
C PRO A 145 -14.55 0.34 20.55
N ARG A 146 -14.14 1.60 20.38
CA ARG A 146 -14.21 2.30 19.10
C ARG A 146 -12.84 2.86 18.78
N TYR A 147 -12.18 2.21 17.82
CA TYR A 147 -10.89 2.66 17.33
C TYR A 147 -11.10 3.65 16.20
N SER A 148 -10.40 4.78 16.25
CA SER A 148 -10.33 5.76 15.17
C SER A 148 -8.88 6.04 14.81
N ILE A 149 -8.58 6.23 13.52
CA ILE A 149 -7.26 6.70 13.08
C ILE A 149 -6.97 8.02 13.76
N VAL A 150 -5.86 8.10 14.47
CA VAL A 150 -5.33 9.36 14.99
C VAL A 150 -4.41 9.99 13.94
N ARG A 151 -3.45 9.21 13.43
CA ARG A 151 -2.53 9.63 12.37
C ARG A 151 -1.77 8.44 11.76
N PHE A 152 -1.20 8.67 10.59
CA PHE A 152 -0.10 7.87 10.05
C PHE A 152 1.18 8.27 10.80
N ILE A 153 2.05 7.30 11.05
CA ILE A 153 3.32 7.51 11.75
C ILE A 153 4.45 6.81 11.01
N ASP A 154 5.64 7.41 11.09
CA ASP A 154 6.86 6.79 10.57
C ASP A 154 7.24 5.58 11.44
N TYR A 155 7.93 4.61 10.85
CA TYR A 155 8.50 3.45 11.54
C TYR A 155 9.41 3.87 12.71
N GLY A 156 10.11 5.00 12.59
CA GLY A 156 10.92 5.56 13.68
C GLY A 156 10.11 5.93 14.94
N GLU A 157 8.82 6.29 14.79
CA GLU A 157 7.91 6.57 15.91
C GLU A 157 7.27 5.29 16.48
N VAL A 158 7.12 4.22 15.68
CA VAL A 158 6.56 2.94 16.14
C VAL A 158 7.29 2.43 17.38
N CYS A 159 8.61 2.61 17.44
CA CYS A 159 9.42 2.18 18.56
C CYS A 159 9.09 2.88 19.88
N ASP A 160 8.53 4.09 19.86
CA ASP A 160 8.07 4.74 21.09
C ASP A 160 6.80 4.07 21.62
N PHE A 161 5.95 3.52 20.75
CA PHE A 161 4.86 2.64 21.16
C PHE A 161 5.39 1.30 21.68
N LEU A 162 6.33 0.67 20.99
CA LEU A 162 6.93 -0.61 21.42
C LEU A 162 7.54 -0.51 22.84
N LYS A 163 8.24 0.60 23.13
CA LYS A 163 8.85 0.86 24.46
C LYS A 163 7.84 1.00 25.59
N LYS A 164 6.60 1.44 25.32
CA LYS A 164 5.53 1.52 26.33
C LYS A 164 5.07 0.13 26.81
N GLY A 165 5.45 -0.95 26.13
CA GLY A 165 4.96 -2.30 26.41
C GLY A 165 3.52 -2.52 25.95
N GLY A 166 2.96 -3.68 26.26
CA GLY A 166 1.65 -4.10 25.77
C GLY A 166 1.72 -5.40 24.98
N GLN A 167 0.62 -5.78 24.36
CA GLN A 167 0.52 -7.04 23.65
C GLN A 167 0.85 -6.85 22.17
N ILE A 168 1.90 -7.54 21.71
CA ILE A 168 2.29 -7.59 20.29
C ILE A 168 1.79 -8.92 19.70
N THR A 169 1.10 -8.83 18.57
CA THR A 169 0.56 -9.97 17.83
C THR A 169 0.92 -9.81 16.35
N ARG A 170 0.93 -10.92 15.60
CA ARG A 170 1.08 -10.91 14.14
C ARG A 170 -0.10 -11.57 13.46
N VAL A 171 -0.60 -10.94 12.41
CA VAL A 171 -1.60 -11.52 11.52
C VAL A 171 -0.91 -12.54 10.62
N LEU A 172 -1.39 -13.78 10.62
CA LEU A 172 -0.80 -14.91 9.87
C LEU A 172 0.70 -15.09 10.15
N ASN A 173 1.16 -14.74 11.36
CA ASN A 173 2.59 -14.71 11.74
C ASN A 173 3.46 -13.76 10.89
N ILE A 174 2.88 -12.85 10.10
CA ILE A 174 3.59 -11.92 9.22
C ILE A 174 3.44 -10.49 9.72
N SER A 175 2.25 -9.89 9.60
CA SER A 175 2.05 -8.45 9.76
C SER A 175 1.84 -8.08 11.24
N PRO A 176 2.76 -7.32 11.87
CA PRO A 176 2.73 -7.07 13.30
C PRO A 176 1.82 -5.90 13.70
N PHE A 177 1.24 -6.01 14.89
CA PHE A 177 0.55 -4.90 15.53
C PHE A 177 0.68 -4.99 17.05
N GLN A 178 0.51 -3.84 17.71
CA GLN A 178 0.56 -3.74 19.16
C GLN A 178 -0.72 -3.11 19.70
N VAL A 179 -1.22 -3.67 20.79
CA VAL A 179 -2.27 -3.06 21.62
C VAL A 179 -1.67 -2.74 22.98
N ASN A 180 -1.81 -1.50 23.43
CA ASN A 180 -1.45 -1.08 24.78
C ASN A 180 -2.52 -0.14 25.35
N ALA A 181 -3.31 -0.63 26.30
CA ALA A 181 -4.47 0.08 26.82
C ALA A 181 -5.40 0.55 25.67
N GLN A 182 -5.50 1.85 25.42
CA GLN A 182 -6.28 2.43 24.33
C GLN A 182 -5.52 2.57 23.01
N ASP A 183 -4.19 2.45 23.02
CA ASP A 183 -3.36 2.60 21.83
C ASP A 183 -3.35 1.30 21.01
N LEU A 184 -3.59 1.40 19.70
CA LEU A 184 -3.43 0.31 18.72
C LEU A 184 -2.56 0.82 17.57
N VAL A 185 -1.47 0.10 17.28
CA VAL A 185 -0.57 0.44 16.17
C VAL A 185 -0.41 -0.75 15.24
N PHE A 186 -0.82 -0.58 13.98
CA PHE A 186 -0.48 -1.50 12.89
C PHE A 186 0.78 -0.98 12.20
N TYR A 187 1.77 -1.85 11.95
CA TYR A 187 3.04 -1.44 11.37
C TYR A 187 3.65 -2.57 10.53
N ASP A 188 4.63 -2.25 9.69
CA ASP A 188 5.52 -3.25 9.10
C ASP A 188 6.87 -3.26 9.81
N ASP A 189 7.49 -4.44 9.87
CA ASP A 189 8.87 -4.59 10.33
C ASP A 189 9.73 -5.31 9.29
N GLU A 190 11.01 -5.51 9.60
CA GLU A 190 11.97 -6.12 8.67
C GLU A 190 11.52 -7.52 8.20
N PHE A 191 10.79 -8.25 9.03
CA PHE A 191 10.25 -9.56 8.64
C PHE A 191 9.06 -9.40 7.70
N SER A 192 8.05 -8.60 8.07
CA SER A 192 6.84 -8.46 7.25
C SER A 192 7.12 -7.83 5.89
N VAL A 193 8.03 -6.84 5.83
CA VAL A 193 8.44 -6.22 4.56
C VAL A 193 9.19 -7.21 3.67
N LYS A 194 10.02 -8.10 4.23
CA LYS A 194 10.69 -9.18 3.47
C LYS A 194 9.68 -10.16 2.89
N GLU A 195 8.70 -10.60 3.67
CA GLU A 195 7.63 -11.50 3.19
C GLU A 195 6.79 -10.85 2.08
N ARG A 196 6.51 -9.56 2.21
CA ARG A 196 5.83 -8.77 1.17
C ARG A 196 6.63 -8.75 -0.12
N ILE A 197 7.95 -8.48 -0.07
CA ILE A 197 8.79 -8.47 -1.26
C ILE A 197 8.91 -9.86 -1.89
N LYS A 198 8.99 -10.93 -1.09
CA LYS A 198 8.94 -12.31 -1.62
C LYS A 198 7.64 -12.58 -2.35
N TYR A 199 6.51 -12.11 -1.81
CA TYR A 199 5.22 -12.23 -2.47
C TYR A 199 5.19 -11.44 -3.78
N VAL A 200 5.61 -10.18 -3.78
CA VAL A 200 5.66 -9.33 -4.99
C VAL A 200 6.50 -9.97 -6.09
N LYS A 201 7.67 -10.52 -5.77
CA LYS A 201 8.51 -11.25 -6.75
C LYS A 201 7.76 -12.41 -7.42
N LYS A 202 6.92 -13.13 -6.67
CA LYS A 202 6.12 -14.25 -7.20
C LYS A 202 4.99 -13.81 -8.14
N LEU A 203 4.58 -12.54 -8.10
CA LEU A 203 3.48 -12.05 -8.93
C LEU A 203 3.85 -11.90 -10.41
N GLY A 204 5.13 -11.86 -10.76
CA GLY A 204 5.61 -11.59 -12.12
C GLY A 204 5.26 -10.17 -12.59
N VAL A 205 5.33 -9.21 -11.68
CA VAL A 205 5.08 -7.79 -11.95
C VAL A 205 6.35 -7.06 -12.40
N ALA A 206 6.23 -5.82 -12.88
CA ALA A 206 7.39 -5.02 -13.30
C ALA A 206 8.33 -4.68 -12.14
N GLY A 207 7.79 -4.55 -10.93
CA GLY A 207 8.57 -4.24 -9.74
C GLY A 207 7.69 -3.76 -8.58
N PHE A 208 8.32 -3.02 -7.67
CA PHE A 208 7.67 -2.35 -6.55
C PHE A 208 8.33 -0.98 -6.32
N ASN A 209 7.60 -0.08 -5.67
CA ASN A 209 8.14 1.16 -5.11
C ASN A 209 7.88 1.21 -3.60
N PHE A 210 8.40 2.26 -2.96
CA PHE A 210 8.15 2.59 -1.56
C PHE A 210 7.32 3.86 -1.46
N ALA A 211 6.31 3.82 -0.59
CA ALA A 211 5.48 4.96 -0.22
C ALA A 211 5.50 5.08 1.32
N ASN A 212 6.17 6.05 1.93
CA ASN A 212 7.21 6.90 1.37
C ASN A 212 8.56 6.45 1.94
N LEU A 213 9.68 6.90 1.36
CA LEU A 213 11.00 6.49 1.88
C LEU A 213 11.20 7.01 3.31
N GLU A 214 10.83 8.26 3.56
CA GLU A 214 10.98 8.94 4.84
C GLU A 214 10.26 8.26 6.02
N ALA A 215 9.28 7.40 5.74
CA ALA A 215 8.57 6.65 6.75
C ALA A 215 9.42 5.53 7.38
N ASP A 216 10.55 5.14 6.80
CA ASP A 216 11.49 4.23 7.46
C ASP A 216 12.25 4.96 8.60
N ASP A 217 12.87 4.21 9.52
CA ASP A 217 13.70 4.79 10.57
C ASP A 217 15.08 5.23 10.03
N PHE A 218 15.09 6.34 9.28
CA PHE A 218 16.29 6.90 8.68
C PHE A 218 17.27 7.49 9.72
N ARG A 219 16.78 7.79 10.93
CA ARG A 219 17.59 8.34 12.03
C ARG A 219 18.19 7.26 12.92
N GLY A 220 17.64 6.04 12.94
CA GLY A 220 18.06 4.95 13.80
C GLY A 220 17.48 5.00 15.22
N ASN A 221 16.33 5.66 15.39
CA ASN A 221 15.63 5.85 16.67
C ASN A 221 15.18 4.53 17.33
N CYS A 222 14.96 3.50 16.52
CA CYS A 222 14.56 2.16 16.96
C CYS A 222 15.73 1.32 17.49
N GLY A 223 16.97 1.80 17.41
CA GLY A 223 18.17 1.04 17.80
C GLY A 223 18.52 -0.11 16.87
N ARG A 224 17.85 -0.22 15.70
CA ARG A 224 18.12 -1.25 14.68
C ARG A 224 19.10 -0.77 13.60
N GLY A 225 19.65 0.43 13.75
CA GLY A 225 20.43 1.14 12.73
C GLY A 225 19.53 1.90 11.75
N LYS A 226 20.13 2.71 10.87
CA LYS A 226 19.38 3.54 9.91
C LYS A 226 18.76 2.71 8.79
N TRP A 227 17.57 3.11 8.34
CA TRP A 227 16.85 2.48 7.23
C TRP A 227 16.64 0.96 7.41
N PRO A 228 16.13 0.49 8.57
CA PRO A 228 15.98 -0.94 8.83
C PRO A 228 15.05 -1.62 7.82
N LEU A 229 13.92 -1.02 7.43
CA LEU A 229 12.98 -1.63 6.49
C LEU A 229 13.58 -1.70 5.08
N LEU A 230 14.18 -0.61 4.59
CA LEU A 230 14.81 -0.58 3.26
C LEU A 230 16.02 -1.51 3.17
N ARG A 231 16.82 -1.64 4.24
CA ARG A 231 17.92 -2.62 4.27
C ARG A 231 17.38 -4.04 4.21
N ALA A 232 16.32 -4.34 4.95
CA ALA A 232 15.67 -5.64 4.91
C ALA A 232 15.18 -6.00 3.49
N VAL A 233 14.59 -5.03 2.78
CA VAL A 233 14.20 -5.23 1.37
C VAL A 233 15.42 -5.41 0.47
N SER A 234 16.46 -4.57 0.62
CA SER A 234 17.69 -4.67 -0.17
C SER A 234 18.35 -6.04 -0.03
N GLU A 235 18.43 -6.56 1.19
CA GLU A 235 18.91 -7.92 1.46
C GLU A 235 18.08 -8.99 0.75
N GLU A 236 16.75 -8.88 0.79
CA GLU A 236 15.88 -9.85 0.12
C GLU A 236 15.99 -9.76 -1.40
N CYS A 237 16.18 -8.56 -1.95
CA CYS A 237 16.42 -8.36 -3.39
C CYS A 237 17.73 -8.99 -3.87
N ARG A 238 18.79 -8.99 -3.05
CA ARG A 238 20.10 -9.57 -3.40
C ARG A 238 20.16 -11.10 -3.39
N LYS A 239 19.16 -11.78 -2.83
CA LYS A 239 19.09 -13.26 -2.77
C LYS A 239 18.63 -13.91 -4.08
N SER A 240 18.57 -13.15 -5.18
CA SER A 240 18.22 -13.62 -6.53
C SER A 240 19.36 -14.42 -7.14
#